data_AF-A0A975J412-F1
#
_entry.id   AF-A0A975J412-F1
#
_cell.length_a   1.000
_cell.length_b   1.000
_cell.length_c   1.000
_cell.angle_alpha   90.00
_cell.angle_beta   90.00
_cell.angle_gamma   90.00
#
_symmetry.space_group_name_H-M   'P 1'
#
loop_
_entity.id
_entity.type
_entity.pdbx_description
1 polymer ?
#
loop_
_entity_poly.entity_id
_entity_poly.type
_entity_poly.pdbx_seq_one_letter_code
_entity_poly.pdbx_strand_id
1 'polypeptide(L)'
;MTDQEKKFADEFVFRYFNGEERDGRTIAVEVAKYAGYSIPDDNVVKADLLAQAIYNKAEIKTYIEDQIQDFKSKLHPSQRRILWTAIAAMTVGDPGEWDHHGLIQSNI
;
A
#
# COMPACT_ATOMS: atom_id res chain seq x y z
N MET A 1 13.81 11.02 9.46
CA MET A 1 12.66 11.04 8.55
C MET A 1 11.83 12.30 8.74
N THR A 2 11.70 13.08 7.67
CA THR A 2 10.84 14.27 7.54
C THR A 2 9.38 13.87 7.30
N ASP A 3 8.44 14.82 7.45
CA ASP A 3 7.01 14.58 7.15
C ASP A 3 6.79 14.10 5.71
N GLN A 4 7.56 14.65 4.76
CA GLN A 4 7.47 14.27 3.36
C GLN A 4 7.94 12.83 3.13
N GLU A 5 9.04 12.43 3.75
CA GLU A 5 9.58 11.08 3.65
C GLU A 5 8.68 10.06 4.36
N LYS A 6 8.04 10.45 5.47
CA LYS A 6 7.05 9.61 6.13
C LYS A 6 5.82 9.42 5.23
N LYS A 7 5.32 10.50 4.61
CA LYS A 7 4.21 10.44 3.65
C LYS A 7 4.54 9.51 2.47
N PHE A 8 5.78 9.56 1.97
CA PHE A 8 6.27 8.61 0.97
C PHE A 8 6.21 7.17 1.51
N ALA A 9 6.77 6.91 2.69
CA ALA A 9 6.85 5.57 3.24
C ALA A 9 5.48 4.96 3.55
N ASP A 10 4.55 5.75 4.12
CA ASP A 10 3.17 5.34 4.40
C ASP A 10 2.42 4.95 3.11
N GLU A 11 2.49 5.80 2.07
CA GLU A 11 1.84 5.54 0.79
C GLU A 11 2.45 4.31 0.08
N PHE A 12 3.77 4.11 0.21
CA PHE A 12 4.43 2.92 -0.32
C PHE A 12 3.85 1.64 0.32
N VAL A 13 3.73 1.63 1.66
CA VAL A 13 3.16 0.49 2.40
C VAL A 13 1.70 0.26 1.99
N PHE A 14 0.91 1.33 1.85
CA PHE A 14 -0.47 1.25 1.39
C PHE A 14 -0.60 0.61 0.00
N ARG A 15 0.18 1.08 -0.98
CA ARG A 15 0.16 0.53 -2.36
C ARG A 15 0.67 -0.90 -2.43
N TYR A 16 1.70 -1.23 -1.64
CA TYR A 16 2.23 -2.58 -1.52
C TYR A 16 1.15 -3.59 -1.09
N PHE A 17 0.29 -3.23 -0.13
CA PHE A 17 -0.78 -4.12 0.35
C PHE A 17 -2.02 -4.13 -0.55
N ASN A 18 -2.31 -3.05 -1.29
CA ASN A 18 -3.45 -2.99 -2.20
C ASN A 18 -3.21 -3.64 -3.56
N GLY A 19 -2.05 -4.28 -3.76
CA GLY A 19 -1.83 -5.15 -4.91
C GLY A 19 -1.89 -4.43 -6.24
N GLU A 20 -1.44 -3.16 -6.31
CA GLU A 20 -1.11 -2.59 -7.61
C GLU A 20 -0.01 -3.49 -8.22
N GLU A 21 -0.37 -4.32 -9.21
CA GLU A 21 0.47 -5.28 -9.96
C GLU A 21 1.61 -4.62 -10.75
N ARG A 22 2.08 -3.45 -10.32
CA ARG A 22 3.18 -2.73 -10.93
C ARG A 22 4.45 -3.10 -10.17
N ASP A 23 5.47 -3.50 -10.92
CA ASP A 23 6.82 -3.77 -10.41
C ASP A 23 7.25 -2.66 -9.44
N GLY A 24 7.98 -2.99 -8.36
CA GLY A 24 8.24 -2.06 -7.24
C GLY A 24 8.91 -0.73 -7.64
N ARG A 25 9.48 -0.67 -8.85
CA ARG A 25 9.98 0.56 -9.49
C ARG A 25 8.89 1.56 -9.84
N THR A 26 7.76 1.09 -10.38
CA THR A 26 6.65 1.96 -10.76
C THR A 26 5.92 2.52 -9.53
N ILE A 27 5.83 1.71 -8.46
CA ILE A 27 5.25 2.15 -7.19
C ILE A 27 6.03 3.33 -6.62
N ALA A 28 7.37 3.25 -6.56
CA ALA A 28 8.19 4.31 -5.98
C ALA A 28 8.00 5.67 -6.69
N VAL A 29 7.83 5.67 -8.02
CA VAL A 29 7.62 6.90 -8.81
C VAL A 29 6.27 7.56 -8.46
N GLU A 30 5.20 6.78 -8.40
CA GLU A 30 3.86 7.26 -8.07
C GLU A 30 3.77 7.75 -6.62
N VAL A 31 4.37 7.00 -5.70
CA VAL A 31 4.49 7.36 -4.28
C VAL A 31 5.28 8.67 -4.12
N ALA A 32 6.37 8.84 -4.87
CA ALA A 32 7.16 10.08 -4.83
C ALA A 32 6.34 11.28 -5.31
N LYS A 33 5.55 11.14 -6.38
CA LYS A 33 4.63 12.19 -6.84
C LYS A 33 3.56 12.51 -5.79
N TYR A 34 2.94 11.49 -5.19
CA TYR A 34 1.95 11.66 -4.13
C TYR A 34 2.52 12.38 -2.90
N ALA A 35 3.76 12.05 -2.52
CA ALA A 35 4.49 12.71 -1.45
C ALA A 35 4.94 14.14 -1.81
N GLY A 36 4.72 14.60 -3.03
CA GLY A 36 5.02 15.96 -3.47
C GLY A 36 6.48 16.19 -3.88
N TYR A 37 7.23 15.14 -4.21
CA TYR A 37 8.54 15.29 -4.81
C TYR A 37 8.42 15.75 -6.26
N SER A 38 9.35 16.60 -6.70
CA SER A 38 9.45 17.03 -8.10
C SER A 38 10.00 15.91 -8.98
N ILE A 39 9.11 15.03 -9.44
CA ILE A 39 9.42 13.91 -10.32
C ILE A 39 9.00 14.26 -11.75
N PRO A 40 9.92 14.18 -12.74
CA PRO A 40 9.59 14.53 -14.13
C PRO A 40 8.62 13.52 -14.76
N ASP A 41 7.66 14.01 -15.54
CA ASP A 41 6.71 13.18 -16.30
C ASP A 41 7.23 12.79 -17.68
N ASP A 42 8.12 13.61 -18.25
CA ASP A 42 8.66 13.49 -19.62
C ASP A 42 9.92 12.62 -19.70
N ASN A 43 10.49 12.22 -18.56
CA ASN A 43 11.72 11.43 -18.50
C ASN A 43 11.61 10.30 -17.47
N VAL A 44 11.18 9.12 -17.96
CA VAL A 44 10.97 7.92 -17.16
C VAL A 44 12.23 7.46 -16.43
N VAL A 45 13.40 7.52 -17.06
CA VAL A 45 14.67 7.08 -16.46
C VAL A 45 15.03 7.98 -15.27
N LYS A 46 14.91 9.29 -15.44
CA LYS A 46 15.19 10.26 -14.37
C LYS A 46 14.18 10.16 -13.24
N ALA A 47 12.90 9.93 -13.56
CA ALA A 47 11.85 9.72 -12.58
C ALA A 47 12.16 8.48 -11.70
N ASP A 48 12.51 7.36 -12.32
CA ASP A 48 12.89 6.13 -11.60
C ASP A 48 14.11 6.36 -10.70
N LEU A 49 15.19 6.97 -11.22
CA LEU A 49 16.38 7.25 -10.41
C LEU A 49 16.09 8.10 -9.17
N LEU A 50 15.26 9.14 -9.30
CA LEU A 50 14.88 10.01 -8.18
C LEU A 50 14.03 9.25 -7.16
N ALA A 51 13.02 8.51 -7.62
CA ALA A 51 12.16 7.71 -6.77
C ALA A 51 12.94 6.61 -6.02
N GLN A 52 13.85 5.93 -6.73
CA GLN A 52 14.75 4.93 -6.15
C GLN A 52 15.72 5.56 -5.15
N ALA A 53 16.24 6.76 -5.39
CA ALA A 53 17.10 7.43 -4.43
C ALA A 53 16.37 7.73 -3.11
N ILE A 54 15.08 8.05 -3.16
CA ILE A 54 14.24 8.23 -1.96
C ILE A 54 14.00 6.86 -1.30
N TYR A 55 13.50 5.88 -2.04
CA TYR A 55 13.22 4.53 -1.52
C TYR A 55 14.47 3.86 -0.90
N ASN A 56 15.66 4.12 -1.43
CA ASN A 56 16.90 3.50 -0.95
C ASN A 56 17.50 4.15 0.30
N LYS A 57 16.90 5.21 0.85
CA LYS A 57 17.31 5.75 2.16
C LYS A 57 17.07 4.69 3.24
N ALA A 58 18.10 4.41 4.04
CA ALA A 58 18.07 3.36 5.05
C ALA A 58 16.88 3.51 6.02
N GLU A 59 16.64 4.72 6.51
CA GLU A 59 15.52 5.02 7.43
C GLU A 59 14.14 4.78 6.82
N ILE A 60 13.97 5.02 5.51
CA ILE A 60 12.70 4.77 4.80
C ILE A 60 12.48 3.27 4.64
N LYS A 61 13.52 2.50 4.24
CA LYS A 61 13.42 1.05 4.12
C LYS A 61 13.08 0.39 5.45
N THR A 62 13.80 0.73 6.51
CA THR A 62 13.53 0.20 7.85
C THR A 62 12.11 0.51 8.27
N TYR A 63 11.63 1.76 8.07
CA TYR A 63 10.25 2.10 8.39
C TYR A 63 9.23 1.29 7.59
N ILE A 64 9.41 1.14 6.28
CA ILE A 64 8.53 0.33 5.41
C ILE A 64 8.50 -1.12 5.89
N GLU A 65 9.66 -1.71 6.17
CA GLU A 65 9.77 -3.08 6.68
C GLU A 65 9.05 -3.24 8.03
N ASP A 66 9.26 -2.31 8.96
CA ASP A 66 8.60 -2.30 10.26
C ASP A 66 7.08 -2.18 10.14
N GLN A 67 6.58 -1.29 9.27
CA GLN A 67 5.14 -1.15 9.03
C GLN A 67 4.54 -2.39 8.36
N ILE A 68 5.27 -3.03 7.43
CA ILE A 68 4.84 -4.30 6.82
C ILE A 68 4.75 -5.40 7.88
N GLN A 69 5.73 -5.49 8.80
CA GLN A 69 5.70 -6.46 9.88
C GLN A 69 4.60 -6.14 10.90
N ASP A 70 4.41 -4.88 11.28
CA ASP A 70 3.34 -4.44 12.16
C ASP A 70 1.98 -4.82 11.57
N PHE A 71 1.74 -4.47 10.30
CA PHE A 71 0.51 -4.85 9.58
C PHE A 71 0.29 -6.36 9.55
N LYS A 72 1.33 -7.15 9.26
CA LYS A 72 1.26 -8.62 9.32
C LYS A 72 0.95 -9.11 10.74
N SER A 73 1.48 -8.47 11.77
CA SER A 73 1.31 -8.89 13.16
C SER A 73 -0.05 -8.51 13.76
N LYS A 74 -0.69 -7.45 13.25
CA LYS A 74 -2.02 -6.99 13.70
C LYS A 74 -3.12 -8.03 13.57
N LEU A 75 -2.96 -9.01 12.68
CA LEU A 75 -3.89 -10.14 12.57
C LEU A 75 -3.15 -11.45 12.85
N HIS A 76 -3.61 -12.20 13.83
CA HIS A 76 -3.16 -13.58 14.07
C HIS A 76 -3.40 -14.44 12.80
N PRO A 77 -2.58 -15.46 12.49
CA PRO A 77 -2.79 -16.34 11.33
C PRO A 77 -4.24 -16.84 11.14
N SER A 78 -4.94 -17.15 12.24
CA SER A 78 -6.34 -17.55 12.21
C SER A 78 -7.28 -16.43 11.76
N GLN A 79 -7.08 -15.20 12.24
CA GLN A 79 -7.83 -14.02 11.80
C GLN A 79 -7.57 -13.72 10.32
N ARG A 80 -6.32 -13.86 9.86
CA ARG A 80 -5.99 -13.73 8.42
C ARG A 80 -6.72 -14.75 7.57
N ARG A 81 -6.81 -16.01 8.02
CA ARG A 81 -7.53 -17.07 7.31
C ARG A 81 -9.04 -16.82 7.28
N ILE A 82 -9.64 -16.34 8.38
CA ILE A 82 -11.06 -15.98 8.44
C ILE A 82 -11.34 -14.82 7.48
N LEU A 83 -10.52 -13.77 7.52
CA LEU A 83 -10.63 -12.61 6.62
C LEU A 83 -10.54 -13.03 5.16
N TRP A 84 -9.57 -13.89 4.81
CA TRP A 84 -9.42 -14.40 3.45
C TRP A 84 -10.64 -15.20 3.00
N THR A 85 -11.17 -16.10 3.83
CA THR A 85 -12.39 -16.86 3.51
C THR A 85 -13.57 -15.93 3.29
N ALA A 86 -13.72 -14.89 4.11
CA ALA A 86 -14.78 -13.89 3.94
C ALA A 86 -14.62 -13.13 2.61
N ILE A 87 -13.44 -12.60 2.32
CA ILE A 87 -13.13 -11.90 1.05
C ILE A 87 -13.38 -12.81 -0.16
N ALA A 88 -12.94 -14.06 -0.10
CA ALA A 88 -13.14 -15.02 -1.19
C ALA A 88 -14.62 -15.35 -1.44
N ALA A 89 -15.48 -15.16 -0.44
CA ALA A 89 -16.93 -15.32 -0.56
C ALA A 89 -17.65 -14.02 -0.92
N MET A 90 -16.98 -12.86 -0.88
CA MET A 90 -17.56 -11.59 -1.28
C MET A 90 -17.69 -11.53 -2.81
N THR A 91 -18.87 -11.16 -3.28
CA THR A 91 -19.07 -10.71 -4.65
C THR A 91 -18.69 -9.23 -4.75
N VAL A 92 -17.86 -8.88 -5.73
CA VAL A 92 -17.55 -7.47 -6.01
C VAL A 92 -18.83 -6.78 -6.48
N GLY A 93 -19.20 -5.68 -5.84
CA GLY A 93 -20.33 -4.84 -6.21
C GLY A 93 -20.00 -3.37 -5.99
N ASP A 94 -20.65 -2.48 -6.74
CA ASP A 94 -20.47 -1.05 -6.59
C ASP A 94 -21.01 -0.57 -5.22
N PRO A 95 -20.54 0.58 -4.69
CA PRO A 95 -21.00 1.08 -3.38
C PRO A 95 -22.52 1.23 -3.23
N GLY A 96 -23.25 1.41 -4.34
CA GLY A 96 -24.72 1.46 -4.36
C GLY A 96 -25.41 0.09 -4.28
N GLU A 97 -24.66 -1.00 -4.38
CA GLU A 97 -25.15 -2.39 -4.32
C GLU A 97 -24.86 -3.05 -2.97
N TRP A 98 -24.10 -2.39 -2.08
CA TRP A 98 -23.70 -2.96 -0.79
C TRP A 98 -24.89 -3.23 0.14
N ASP A 99 -25.95 -2.41 0.06
CA ASP A 99 -27.20 -2.63 0.81
C ASP A 99 -27.98 -3.88 0.34
N HIS A 100 -27.72 -4.38 -0.88
CA HIS A 100 -28.43 -5.53 -1.45
C HIS A 100 -27.76 -6.88 -1.15
N HIS A 101 -26.47 -6.88 -0.81
CA HIS A 101 -25.70 -8.12 -0.65
C HIS A 101 -25.56 -8.61 0.80
N GLY A 102 -26.24 -7.95 1.74
CA GLY A 102 -26.32 -8.37 3.12
C GLY A 102 -25.06 -8.00 3.92
N LEU A 103 -25.28 -7.36 5.06
CA LEU A 103 -24.22 -7.13 6.04
C LEU A 103 -23.64 -8.48 6.48
N ILE A 104 -22.31 -8.62 6.48
CA ILE A 104 -21.67 -9.70 7.23
C ILE A 104 -21.98 -9.46 8.71
N GLN A 105 -22.94 -10.19 9.25
CA GLN A 105 -23.13 -10.26 10.69
C GLN A 105 -21.95 -11.00 11.29
N SER A 106 -20.97 -10.22 11.76
CA SER A 106 -19.90 -10.74 12.59
C SER A 106 -20.44 -10.92 14.01
N ASN A 107 -20.59 -12.16 14.47
CA ASN A 107 -20.89 -12.48 15.87
C ASN A 107 -19.62 -12.26 16.73
N ILE A 108 -19.29 -10.99 16.99
CA ILE A 108 -18.36 -10.61 18.06
C ILE A 108 -19.18 -10.08 19.23
#